data_AF-A0A075CJS6-F1
#
_entry.id   AF-A0A075CJS6-F1
#
_cell.length_a   1.000
_cell.length_b   1.000
_cell.length_c   1.000
_cell.angle_alpha   90.00
_cell.angle_beta   90.00
_cell.angle_gamma   90.00
#
_symmetry.space_group_name_H-M   'P 1'
#
loop_
_entity.id
_entity.type
_entity.pdbx_description
1 polymer ?
#
loop_
_entity_poly.entity_id
_entity_poly.type
_entity_poly.pdbx_seq_one_letter_code
_entity_poly.pdbx_strand_id
1 'polypeptide(L)'
;DPELNPRLRSAIFAARKENLPKDKIETAIKNATGNVAGENYEEIQYEGHGPSGTALIVHALTNNRNRTASEVRYIFSRKGGNLGETGSVSYLFDHVGLIVYKA
;
A
#
# COMPACT_ATOMS: atom_id res chain seq x y z
N ASP A 1 14.57 10.03 -10.37
CA ASP A 1 15.72 9.26 -10.84
C ASP A 1 15.87 7.97 -10.02
N PRO A 2 15.82 6.77 -10.63
CA PRO A 2 16.04 5.49 -9.95
C PRO A 2 17.44 5.31 -9.36
N GLU A 3 18.45 6.04 -9.84
CA GLU A 3 19.80 6.01 -9.26
C GLU A 3 19.84 6.71 -7.90
N LEU A 4 19.03 7.75 -7.72
CA LEU A 4 18.95 8.54 -6.49
C LEU A 4 17.82 8.10 -5.54
N ASN A 5 16.93 7.19 -5.97
CA ASN A 5 15.80 6.72 -5.18
C ASN A 5 15.76 5.18 -5.11
N PRO A 6 16.27 4.55 -4.03
CA PRO A 6 16.25 3.11 -3.85
C PRO A 6 14.85 2.49 -3.86
N ARG A 7 13.84 3.20 -3.32
CA ARG A 7 12.44 2.72 -3.29
C ARG A 7 11.87 2.61 -4.71
N LEU A 8 12.13 3.62 -5.54
CA LEU A 8 11.77 3.61 -6.96
C LEU A 8 12.51 2.50 -7.72
N ARG A 9 13.81 2.31 -7.43
CA ARG A 9 14.61 1.24 -8.05
C ARG A 9 14.02 -0.14 -7.77
N SER A 10 13.68 -0.42 -6.51
CA SER A 10 13.05 -1.68 -6.12
C SER A 10 11.68 -1.87 -6.75
N ALA A 11 10.86 -0.81 -6.85
CA ALA A 11 9.56 -0.87 -7.52
C ALA A 11 9.69 -1.17 -9.02
N ILE A 12 10.64 -0.55 -9.73
CA ILE A 12 10.93 -0.83 -11.14
C ILE A 12 11.38 -2.28 -11.34
N PHE A 13 12.25 -2.78 -10.44
CA PHE A 13 12.71 -4.16 -10.48
C PHE A 13 11.55 -5.15 -10.31
N ALA A 14 10.67 -4.92 -9.32
CA ALA A 14 9.49 -5.74 -9.10
C ALA A 14 8.53 -5.70 -10.30
N ALA A 15 8.27 -4.53 -10.89
CA ALA A 15 7.41 -4.39 -12.06
C ALA A 15 7.94 -5.15 -13.29
N ARG A 16 9.26 -5.11 -13.53
CA ARG A 16 9.90 -5.87 -14.61
C ARG A 16 9.82 -7.38 -14.39
N LYS A 17 9.92 -7.83 -13.13
CA LYS A 17 9.79 -9.25 -12.77
C LYS A 17 8.40 -9.80 -13.12
N GLU A 18 7.36 -8.97 -13.01
CA GLU A 18 5.98 -9.29 -13.41
C GLU A 18 5.69 -8.99 -14.91
N ASN A 19 6.72 -8.83 -15.74
CA ASN A 19 6.62 -8.55 -17.18
C ASN A 19 5.83 -7.26 -17.54
N LEU A 20 5.85 -6.24 -16.69
CA LEU A 20 5.21 -4.97 -17.03
C LEU A 20 5.98 -4.26 -18.17
N PRO A 21 5.29 -3.83 -19.26
CA PRO A 21 5.93 -3.12 -20.36
C PRO A 21 6.64 -1.83 -19.91
N LYS A 22 7.79 -1.53 -20.54
CA LYS A 22 8.66 -0.41 -20.17
C LYS A 22 7.95 0.95 -20.25
N ASP A 23 7.13 1.13 -21.28
CA ASP A 23 6.31 2.32 -21.50
C ASP A 23 5.35 2.58 -20.33
N LYS A 24 4.72 1.54 -19.77
CA LYS A 24 3.83 1.68 -18.61
C LYS A 24 4.57 2.16 -17.35
N ILE A 25 5.78 1.63 -17.12
CA ILE A 25 6.63 2.05 -16.01
C ILE A 25 7.03 3.53 -16.19
N GLU A 26 7.47 3.91 -17.39
CA GLU A 26 7.86 5.28 -17.69
C GLU A 26 6.68 6.26 -17.57
N THR A 27 5.50 5.89 -18.04
CA THR A 27 4.27 6.69 -17.88
C THR A 27 3.93 6.88 -16.41
N ALA A 28 3.98 5.82 -15.59
CA ALA A 28 3.70 5.94 -14.15
C ALA A 28 4.69 6.87 -13.43
N ILE A 29 5.99 6.79 -13.78
CA ILE A 29 7.02 7.70 -13.23
C ILE A 29 6.75 9.14 -13.66
N LYS A 30 6.43 9.36 -14.94
CA LYS A 30 6.11 10.70 -15.46
C LYS A 30 4.87 11.28 -14.76
N ASN A 31 3.81 10.51 -14.61
CA ASN A 31 2.59 10.92 -13.90
C ASN A 31 2.87 11.29 -12.44
N ALA A 32 3.76 10.56 -11.76
CA ALA A 32 4.13 10.87 -10.38
C ALA A 32 4.98 12.15 -10.25
N THR A 33 5.69 12.56 -11.31
CA THR A 33 6.56 13.76 -11.31
C THR A 33 5.91 14.99 -11.93
N GLY A 34 4.96 14.80 -12.85
CA GLY A 34 4.18 15.87 -13.43
C GLY A 34 3.00 16.13 -12.52
N ASN A 35 2.79 17.39 -12.13
CA ASN A 35 1.59 17.85 -11.40
C ASN A 35 0.32 17.65 -12.26
N VAL A 36 -0.03 16.40 -12.58
CA VAL A 36 -1.28 16.03 -13.23
C VAL A 36 -2.35 16.16 -12.15
N ALA A 37 -3.11 17.24 -12.23
CA ALA A 37 -4.20 17.53 -11.31
C ALA A 37 -5.13 16.31 -11.19
N GLY A 38 -5.18 15.68 -10.01
CA GLY A 38 -6.06 14.53 -9.73
C GLY A 38 -5.38 13.22 -9.29
N GLU A 39 -4.04 13.14 -9.34
CA GLU A 39 -3.28 11.92 -8.98
C GLU A 39 -2.36 12.10 -7.75
N ASN A 40 -2.79 12.88 -6.75
CA ASN A 40 -2.09 12.92 -5.47
C ASN A 40 -2.38 11.65 -4.68
N TYR A 41 -1.61 10.60 -4.95
CA TYR A 41 -1.64 9.38 -4.17
C TYR A 41 -0.93 9.60 -2.83
N GLU A 42 -1.59 9.21 -1.75
CA GLU A 42 -1.04 9.16 -0.40
C GLU A 42 -1.03 7.73 0.13
N GLU A 43 -0.03 7.42 0.95
CA GLU A 43 0.05 6.18 1.69
C GLU A 43 -0.73 6.32 2.99
N ILE A 44 -1.67 5.41 3.22
CA ILE A 44 -2.51 5.38 4.41
C ILE A 44 -2.45 4.00 5.01
N GLN A 45 -2.38 3.95 6.34
CA GLN A 45 -2.48 2.73 7.11
C GLN A 45 -3.82 2.70 7.83
N TYR A 46 -4.54 1.60 7.65
CA TYR A 46 -5.76 1.28 8.39
C TYR A 46 -5.47 0.11 9.32
N GLU A 47 -6.10 0.13 10.49
CA GLU A 47 -5.91 -0.85 11.55
C GLU A 47 -7.26 -1.40 11.96
N GLY A 48 -7.33 -2.68 12.34
CA GLY A 48 -8.59 -3.27 12.79
C GLY A 48 -8.48 -4.74 13.16
N HIS A 49 -9.63 -5.33 13.47
CA HIS A 49 -9.75 -6.74 13.84
C HIS A 49 -10.65 -7.47 12.83
N GLY A 50 -10.21 -8.64 12.39
CA GLY A 50 -11.00 -9.57 11.58
C GLY A 50 -11.79 -10.56 12.44
N PRO A 51 -12.34 -11.61 11.81
CA PRO A 51 -12.97 -12.72 12.51
C PRO A 51 -12.09 -13.26 13.65
N SER A 52 -12.75 -13.63 14.75
CA SER A 52 -12.10 -14.20 15.93
C SER A 52 -11.04 -13.29 16.57
N GLY A 53 -11.11 -11.97 16.33
CA GLY A 53 -10.19 -10.99 16.92
C GLY A 53 -8.82 -10.92 16.25
N THR A 54 -8.66 -11.46 15.04
CA THR A 54 -7.38 -11.43 14.31
C THR A 54 -6.96 -10.00 14.01
N ALA A 55 -5.80 -9.56 14.49
CA ALA A 55 -5.28 -8.22 14.23
C ALA A 55 -4.86 -8.05 12.76
N LEU A 56 -5.24 -6.92 12.15
CA LEU A 56 -4.98 -6.62 10.74
C LEU A 56 -4.43 -5.19 10.58
N ILE A 57 -3.31 -5.08 9.87
CA ILE A 57 -2.80 -3.82 9.32
C ILE A 57 -3.03 -3.83 7.81
N VAL A 58 -3.67 -2.79 7.29
CA VAL A 58 -3.93 -2.62 5.86
C VAL A 58 -3.21 -1.36 5.37
N HIS A 59 -2.19 -1.55 4.53
CA HIS A 59 -1.55 -0.46 3.82
C HIS A 59 -2.27 -0.20 2.49
N ALA A 60 -2.63 1.05 2.24
CA ALA A 60 -3.30 1.48 1.03
C ALA A 60 -2.55 2.65 0.39
N LEU A 61 -2.50 2.67 -0.94
CA LEU A 61 -2.09 3.82 -1.74
C LEU A 61 -3.35 4.37 -2.42
N THR A 62 -3.75 5.60 -2.13
CA THR A 62 -5.02 6.15 -2.61
C THR A 62 -4.94 7.64 -2.93
N ASN A 63 -5.69 8.08 -3.92
CA ASN A 63 -5.93 9.50 -4.19
C ASN A 63 -7.22 10.04 -3.53
N ASN A 64 -7.92 9.22 -2.75
CA ASN A 64 -9.13 9.62 -2.03
C ASN A 64 -9.30 8.81 -0.73
N ARG A 65 -8.85 9.41 0.38
CA ARG A 65 -8.95 8.84 1.73
C ARG A 65 -10.36 8.44 2.14
N ASN A 66 -11.36 9.28 1.83
CA ASN A 66 -12.74 9.06 2.26
C ASN A 66 -13.37 7.86 1.56
N ARG A 67 -13.09 7.70 0.26
CA ARG A 67 -13.52 6.52 -0.51
C ARG A 67 -12.87 5.26 0.06
N THR A 68 -11.55 5.25 0.17
CA THR A 68 -10.81 4.08 0.65
C THR A 68 -11.19 3.70 2.08
N ALA A 69 -11.33 4.68 2.99
CA ALA A 69 -11.76 4.40 4.36
C ALA A 69 -13.16 3.77 4.42
N SER A 70 -14.07 4.22 3.55
CA SER A 70 -15.43 3.68 3.47
C SER A 70 -15.44 2.25 2.92
N GLU A 71 -14.67 1.98 1.87
CA GLU A 71 -14.52 0.65 1.28
C GLU A 71 -13.87 -0.34 2.26
N VAL A 72 -12.78 0.06 2.91
CA VAL A 72 -12.09 -0.77 3.91
C VAL A 72 -13.05 -1.09 5.06
N ARG A 73 -13.74 -0.07 5.61
CA ARG A 73 -14.73 -0.29 6.68
C ARG A 73 -15.83 -1.26 6.27
N TYR A 74 -16.33 -1.14 5.03
CA TYR A 74 -17.32 -2.06 4.47
C TYR A 74 -16.80 -3.50 4.35
N ILE A 75 -15.56 -3.68 3.92
CA ILE A 75 -14.94 -5.02 3.81
C ILE A 75 -14.82 -5.67 5.19
N PHE A 76 -14.33 -4.94 6.20
CA PHE A 76 -14.24 -5.42 7.58
C PHE A 76 -15.62 -5.85 8.10
N SER A 77 -16.63 -4.97 8.01
CA SER A 77 -17.97 -5.26 8.53
C SER A 77 -18.64 -6.44 7.82
N ARG A 78 -18.51 -6.52 6.49
CA ARG A 78 -19.07 -7.63 5.69
C ARG A 78 -18.41 -8.98 5.99
N LYS A 79 -17.17 -8.97 6.49
CA LYS A 79 -16.40 -10.17 6.82
C LYS A 79 -16.37 -10.50 8.31
N GLY A 80 -17.21 -9.86 9.14
CA GLY A 80 -17.30 -10.17 10.57
C GLY A 80 -16.14 -9.61 11.39
N GLY A 81 -15.55 -8.50 10.93
CA GLY A 81 -14.54 -7.71 11.64
C GLY A 81 -14.95 -6.25 11.79
N ASN A 82 -14.05 -5.44 12.33
CA ASN A 82 -14.23 -4.01 12.50
C ASN A 82 -12.94 -3.24 12.21
N LEU A 83 -13.09 -2.13 11.49
CA LEU A 83 -12.03 -1.14 11.36
C LEU A 83 -11.87 -0.42 12.70
N GLY A 84 -10.65 -0.37 13.22
CA GLY A 84 -10.25 0.33 14.43
C GLY A 84 -9.65 1.70 14.16
N GLU A 85 -9.18 2.33 15.23
CA GLU A 85 -8.43 3.59 15.18
C GLU A 85 -6.94 3.33 14.89
N THR A 86 -6.24 4.37 14.45
CA THR A 86 -4.77 4.33 14.35
C THR A 86 -4.17 4.00 15.72
N GLY A 87 -3.25 3.03 15.78
CA GLY A 87 -2.67 2.55 17.03
C GLY A 87 -3.39 1.35 17.67
N SER A 88 -4.55 0.93 17.15
CA SER A 88 -5.36 -0.12 17.78
C SER A 88 -4.75 -1.53 17.73
N VAL A 89 -3.90 -1.82 16.74
CA VAL A 89 -3.23 -3.12 16.63
C VAL A 89 -1.75 -3.01 16.29
N SER A 90 -1.25 -1.85 15.86
CA SER A 90 0.13 -1.67 15.43
C SER A 90 1.17 -2.02 16.51
N TYR A 91 0.83 -1.92 17.80
CA TYR A 91 1.70 -2.36 18.89
C TYR A 91 1.93 -3.88 18.94
N LEU A 92 1.14 -4.67 18.20
CA LEU A 92 1.30 -6.12 18.05
C LEU A 92 2.25 -6.50 16.91
N PHE A 93 2.73 -5.53 16.11
CA PHE A 93 3.53 -5.77 14.92
C PHE A 93 4.85 -4.99 14.96
N ASP A 94 5.93 -5.65 14.53
CA ASP A 94 7.21 -5.01 14.24
C ASP A 94 7.35 -4.74 12.73
N HIS A 95 7.71 -3.52 12.37
CA HIS A 95 7.99 -3.16 10.98
C HIS A 95 9.46 -3.46 10.63
N VAL A 96 9.69 -4.60 9.98
CA VAL A 96 11.03 -5.12 9.65
C VAL A 96 11.19 -5.44 8.17
N GLY A 97 12.42 -5.32 7.65
CA GLY A 97 12.76 -5.77 6.31
C GLY A 97 13.00 -7.29 6.26
N LEU A 98 12.26 -8.01 5.41
CA LEU A 98 12.40 -9.45 5.23
C LEU A 98 13.06 -9.78 3.89
N ILE A 99 14.20 -10.48 3.92
CA ILE A 99 14.90 -10.99 2.73
C ILE A 99 14.93 -12.51 2.80
N VAL A 100 14.34 -13.18 1.81
CA VAL A 100 14.25 -14.64 1.75
C VAL A 100 15.02 -15.14 0.52
N TYR A 101 15.91 -16.12 0.71
CA TYR A 101 16.60 -16.83 -0.36
C TYR A 101 16.24 -18.32 -0.30
N LYS A 102 16.21 -18.99 -1.47
CA LYS A 102 16.04 -20.45 -1.52
C LYS A 102 17.30 -21.12 -1.00
N ALA A 103 17.14 -22.24 -0.30
CA ALA A 103 18.24 -23.12 0.06
C ALA A 103 18.94 -23.67 -1.19
#